data_AF-A0A8J4U876-F1
#
_entry.id   AF-A0A8J4U876-F1
#
_cell.length_a   1.000
_cell.length_b   1.000
_cell.length_c   1.000
_cell.angle_alpha   90.00
_cell.angle_beta   90.00
_cell.angle_gamma   90.00
#
_symmetry.space_group_name_H-M   'P 1'
#
loop_
_entity.id
_entity.type
_entity.pdbx_description
1 polymer ?
#
loop_
_entity_poly.entity_id
_entity_poly.type
_entity_poly.pdbx_seq_one_letter_code
_entity_poly.pdbx_strand_id
1 'polypeptide(L)'
;MASAVFEGTSLVNMYVKDCWVNGIRKLIINPQGEEEEFFDIRTEWSDRNVLYLHRSYADLGRLLKRLLECFPEDRRDLSKSPLIEGLMKIKEAKDTEVKLNEVERLLKNAINMPWKFSRSEVILTFFERSPLDQVLRNDKVHKIQPCFGSPIKISEIMRSNGFCLANTETIVFDENLPQDEDTPFSTDSSQHS
;
A
#
# COMPACT_ATOMS: atom_id res chain seq x y z
N MET A 1 -31.93 17.99 10.26
CA MET A 1 -31.09 17.94 9.04
C MET A 1 -29.93 18.87 9.25
N ALA A 2 -28.76 18.36 9.63
CA ALA A 2 -27.54 19.16 9.75
C ALA A 2 -26.77 19.02 8.44
N SER A 3 -26.85 20.03 7.59
CA SER A 3 -25.89 20.20 6.49
C SER A 3 -24.60 20.70 7.12
N ALA A 4 -23.62 19.83 7.27
CA ALA A 4 -22.27 20.23 7.64
C ALA A 4 -21.62 20.87 6.40
N VAL A 5 -21.86 22.16 6.22
CA VAL A 5 -21.08 22.98 5.29
C VAL A 5 -19.73 23.24 5.97
N PHE A 6 -18.71 22.59 5.46
CA PHE A 6 -17.34 22.72 5.95
C PHE A 6 -16.76 24.07 5.49
N GLU A 7 -16.61 25.02 6.43
CA GLU A 7 -15.79 26.22 6.27
C GLU A 7 -14.33 25.90 6.64
N GLY A 8 -13.59 25.37 5.67
CA GLY A 8 -12.14 25.19 5.75
C GLY A 8 -11.48 25.85 4.53
N THR A 9 -10.59 26.79 4.79
CA THR A 9 -9.82 27.62 3.84
C THR A 9 -9.57 26.98 2.47
N SER A 10 -10.17 27.53 1.40
CA SER A 10 -9.69 27.53 0.00
C SER A 10 -9.03 26.24 -0.57
N LEU A 11 -9.41 25.05 -0.08
CA LEU A 11 -9.02 23.72 -0.59
C LEU A 11 -10.15 23.07 -1.42
N VAL A 12 -11.27 23.78 -1.58
CA VAL A 12 -12.56 23.28 -2.11
C VAL A 12 -12.50 22.85 -3.60
N ASN A 13 -11.35 23.00 -4.27
CA ASN A 13 -11.16 22.66 -5.67
C ASN A 13 -9.89 21.83 -5.92
N MET A 14 -9.34 21.14 -4.91
CA MET A 14 -8.24 20.22 -5.16
C MET A 14 -8.76 18.94 -5.82
N TYR A 15 -8.21 18.57 -6.97
CA TYR A 15 -8.57 17.35 -7.69
C TYR A 15 -7.39 16.78 -8.44
N VAL A 16 -7.45 15.48 -8.74
CA VAL A 16 -6.50 14.81 -9.62
C VAL A 16 -6.87 15.14 -11.06
N LYS A 17 -5.96 15.80 -11.77
CA LYS A 17 -6.14 16.27 -13.15
C LYS A 17 -5.86 15.17 -14.16
N ASP A 18 -4.81 14.37 -13.94
CA ASP A 18 -4.47 13.25 -14.81
C ASP A 18 -3.64 12.19 -14.05
N CYS A 19 -3.59 10.98 -14.60
CA CYS A 19 -2.80 9.88 -14.06
C CYS A 19 -2.27 8.93 -15.13
N TRP A 20 -1.13 8.33 -14.86
CA TRP A 20 -0.46 7.35 -15.74
C TRP A 20 0.03 6.17 -14.91
N VAL A 21 0.05 4.99 -15.52
CA VAL A 21 0.64 3.80 -14.89
C VAL A 21 1.96 3.49 -15.59
N ASN A 22 3.05 3.67 -14.85
CA ASN A 22 4.41 3.58 -15.39
C ASN A 22 4.96 2.14 -15.38
N GLY A 23 4.41 1.27 -14.53
CA GLY A 23 4.94 -0.08 -14.37
C GLY A 23 4.29 -0.85 -13.23
N ILE A 24 4.84 -2.02 -12.95
CA ILE A 24 4.44 -2.91 -11.86
C ILE A 24 5.67 -3.38 -11.10
N ARG A 25 5.57 -3.43 -9.78
CA ARG A 25 6.61 -3.88 -8.86
C ARG A 25 6.06 -5.02 -8.01
N LYS A 26 6.81 -6.13 -7.93
CA LYS A 26 6.50 -7.23 -7.01
C LYS A 26 7.27 -7.05 -5.72
N LEU A 27 6.57 -7.11 -4.60
CA LEU A 27 7.15 -6.97 -3.27
C LEU A 27 6.70 -8.13 -2.38
N ILE A 28 7.60 -8.67 -1.57
CA ILE A 28 7.21 -9.65 -0.55
C ILE A 28 6.60 -8.91 0.63
N ILE A 29 5.33 -9.19 0.92
CA ILE A 29 4.55 -8.45 1.93
C ILE A 29 4.59 -9.07 3.33
N ASN A 30 4.99 -10.35 3.44
CA ASN A 30 5.02 -11.05 4.71
C ASN A 30 6.20 -12.04 4.84
N PRO A 31 6.54 -12.47 6.08
CA PRO A 31 7.61 -13.44 6.33
C PRO A 31 7.44 -14.78 5.60
N GLN A 32 6.20 -15.16 5.29
CA GLN A 32 5.84 -16.38 4.57
C GLN A 32 6.26 -16.34 3.09
N GLY A 33 6.69 -15.17 2.59
CA GLY A 33 7.16 -15.03 1.22
C GLY A 33 6.05 -14.77 0.22
N GLU A 34 4.85 -14.37 0.66
CA GLU A 34 3.79 -13.96 -0.25
C GLU A 34 4.20 -12.68 -0.98
N GLU A 35 4.10 -12.73 -2.31
CA GLU A 35 4.38 -11.59 -3.18
C GLU A 35 3.06 -10.87 -3.52
N GLU A 36 3.09 -9.55 -3.46
CA GLU A 36 2.01 -8.69 -3.96
C GLU A 36 2.53 -7.77 -5.06
N GLU A 37 1.70 -7.59 -6.09
CA GLU A 37 1.95 -6.68 -7.19
C GLU A 37 1.43 -5.27 -6.85
N PHE A 38 2.31 -4.29 -6.95
CA PHE A 38 2.00 -2.86 -6.81
C PHE A 38 2.18 -2.17 -8.16
N PHE A 39 1.20 -1.36 -8.56
CA PHE A 39 1.25 -0.53 -9.74
C PHE A 39 1.92 0.81 -9.43
N ASP A 40 2.91 1.19 -10.24
CA ASP A 40 3.61 2.46 -10.13
C ASP A 40 2.79 3.53 -10.85
N ILE A 41 2.10 4.38 -10.10
CA ILE A 41 1.15 5.37 -10.60
C ILE A 41 1.75 6.76 -10.47
N ARG A 42 1.82 7.51 -11.57
CA ARG A 42 2.10 8.95 -11.56
C ARG A 42 0.78 9.71 -11.60
N THR A 43 0.62 10.72 -10.74
CA THR A 43 -0.56 11.61 -10.76
C THR A 43 -0.15 13.05 -10.89
N GLU A 44 -0.97 13.84 -11.59
CA GLU A 44 -0.89 15.30 -11.64
C GLU A 44 -2.12 15.89 -10.94
N TRP A 45 -1.90 16.76 -9.98
CA TRP A 45 -2.95 17.45 -9.23
C TRP A 45 -3.24 18.83 -9.80
N SER A 46 -4.39 19.39 -9.44
CA SER A 46 -4.85 20.71 -9.90
C SER A 46 -3.90 21.87 -9.57
N ASP A 47 -3.07 21.72 -8.54
CA ASP A 47 -2.03 22.67 -8.12
C ASP A 47 -0.68 22.43 -8.81
N ARG A 48 -0.65 21.55 -9.82
CA ARG A 48 0.53 21.09 -10.57
C ARG A 48 1.48 20.21 -9.76
N ASN A 49 1.10 19.77 -8.56
CA ASN A 49 1.89 18.78 -7.83
C ASN A 49 1.85 17.43 -8.55
N VAL A 50 3.00 16.79 -8.63
CA VAL A 50 3.15 15.44 -9.19
C VAL A 50 3.47 14.46 -8.06
N LEU A 51 2.64 13.43 -7.91
CA LEU A 51 2.87 12.37 -6.93
C LEU A 51 3.19 11.05 -7.67
N TYR A 52 3.99 10.22 -7.02
CA TYR A 52 4.26 8.86 -7.43
C TYR A 52 3.74 7.95 -6.33
N LEU A 53 2.85 7.04 -6.70
CA LEU A 53 2.07 6.21 -5.79
C LEU A 53 2.25 4.74 -6.17
N HIS A 54 2.10 3.87 -5.20
CA HIS A 54 2.15 2.42 -5.32
C HIS A 54 0.84 1.89 -4.77
N ARG A 55 0.06 1.24 -5.62
CA ARG A 55 -1.26 0.69 -5.25
C ARG A 55 -1.38 -0.73 -5.74
N SER A 56 -1.90 -1.62 -4.91
CA SER A 56 -2.15 -2.99 -5.32
C SER A 56 -3.55 -3.17 -5.90
N TYR A 57 -3.82 -4.34 -6.49
CA TYR A 57 -5.17 -4.69 -6.92
C TYR A 57 -6.18 -4.66 -5.75
N ALA A 58 -5.75 -5.04 -4.54
CA ALA A 58 -6.59 -4.99 -3.35
C ALA A 58 -6.95 -3.55 -2.97
N ASP A 59 -6.04 -2.59 -3.15
CA ASP A 59 -6.31 -1.17 -2.93
C ASP A 59 -7.39 -0.64 -3.88
N LEU A 60 -7.35 -1.03 -5.16
CA LEU A 60 -8.38 -0.67 -6.15
C LEU A 60 -9.75 -1.23 -5.78
N GLY A 61 -9.80 -2.49 -5.33
CA GLY A 61 -11.03 -3.11 -4.83
C GLY A 61 -11.59 -2.38 -3.60
N ARG A 62 -10.71 -2.00 -2.65
CA ARG A 62 -11.09 -1.24 -1.45
C ARG A 62 -11.60 0.16 -1.79
N LEU A 63 -11.01 0.83 -2.77
CA LEU A 63 -11.48 2.12 -3.28
C LEU A 63 -12.94 2.02 -3.75
N LEU A 64 -13.25 1.05 -4.62
CA LEU A 64 -14.60 0.87 -5.12
C LEU A 64 -15.59 0.54 -3.99
N LYS A 65 -15.21 -0.35 -3.06
CA LYS A 65 -16.04 -0.70 -1.92
C LYS A 65 -16.39 0.54 -1.09
N ARG A 66 -15.39 1.35 -0.73
CA ARG A 66 -15.60 2.59 0.03
C ARG A 66 -16.46 3.59 -0.74
N LEU A 67 -16.30 3.68 -2.05
CA LEU A 67 -17.12 4.55 -2.89
C LEU A 67 -18.61 4.15 -2.80
N LEU A 68 -18.92 2.85 -2.90
CA LEU A 68 -20.29 2.34 -2.76
C LEU A 68 -20.87 2.50 -1.34
N GLU A 69 -20.02 2.53 -0.32
CA GLU A 69 -20.40 2.77 1.07
C GLU A 69 -20.70 4.25 1.32
N CYS A 70 -19.90 5.17 0.78
CA CYS A 70 -20.08 6.61 0.94
C CYS A 70 -21.23 7.18 0.11
N PHE A 71 -21.63 6.51 -0.98
CA PHE A 71 -22.71 6.95 -1.87
C PHE A 71 -23.83 5.89 -1.96
N PRO A 72 -24.56 5.62 -0.86
CA PRO A 72 -25.56 4.55 -0.82
C PRO A 72 -26.72 4.77 -1.81
N GLU A 73 -27.14 6.02 -2.00
CA GLU A 73 -28.24 6.38 -2.91
C GLU A 73 -27.87 6.18 -4.39
N ASP A 74 -26.58 6.34 -4.72
CA ASP A 74 -26.06 6.23 -6.08
C ASP A 74 -25.51 4.83 -6.41
N ARG A 75 -25.72 3.83 -5.53
CA ARG A 75 -25.18 2.47 -5.70
C ARG A 75 -25.52 1.84 -7.04
N ARG A 76 -26.72 2.08 -7.57
CA ARG A 76 -27.15 1.53 -8.87
C ARG A 76 -26.40 2.16 -10.04
N ASP A 77 -26.00 3.41 -9.92
CA ASP A 77 -25.26 4.11 -10.96
C ASP A 77 -23.77 3.74 -10.88
N LEU A 78 -23.23 3.68 -9.66
CA LEU A 78 -21.87 3.20 -9.41
C LEU A 78 -21.70 1.71 -9.76
N SER A 79 -22.73 0.87 -9.58
CA SER A 79 -22.67 -0.54 -9.95
C SER A 79 -22.64 -0.78 -11.46
N LYS A 80 -23.13 0.18 -12.24
CA LYS A 80 -23.05 0.20 -13.70
C LYS A 80 -21.83 0.96 -14.21
N SER A 81 -21.03 1.54 -13.32
CA SER A 81 -19.85 2.32 -13.71
C SER A 81 -18.79 1.41 -14.34
N PRO A 82 -17.93 1.96 -15.22
CA PRO A 82 -16.83 1.21 -15.82
C PRO A 82 -15.76 0.80 -14.79
N LEU A 83 -15.88 1.17 -13.52
CA LEU A 83 -14.93 0.81 -12.46
C LEU A 83 -15.00 -0.68 -12.10
N ILE A 84 -16.21 -1.24 -12.01
CA ILE A 84 -16.38 -2.68 -11.71
C ILE A 84 -15.89 -3.53 -12.87
N GLU A 85 -16.30 -3.16 -14.08
CA GLU A 85 -15.84 -3.84 -15.29
C GLU A 85 -14.32 -3.74 -15.45
N GLY A 86 -13.74 -2.57 -15.17
CA GLY A 86 -12.30 -2.36 -15.18
C GLY A 86 -11.56 -3.27 -14.19
N LEU A 87 -12.05 -3.43 -12.96
CA LEU A 87 -11.45 -4.37 -12.00
C LEU A 87 -11.44 -5.81 -12.51
N MET A 88 -12.54 -6.25 -13.12
CA MET A 88 -12.62 -7.59 -13.71
C MET A 88 -11.62 -7.77 -14.86
N LYS A 89 -11.51 -6.77 -15.75
CA LYS A 89 -10.53 -6.79 -16.85
C LYS A 89 -9.09 -6.84 -16.36
N ILE A 90 -8.75 -6.09 -15.31
CA ILE A 90 -7.41 -6.14 -14.68
C ILE A 90 -7.12 -7.55 -14.13
N LYS A 91 -8.12 -8.19 -13.51
CA LYS A 91 -7.98 -9.54 -12.95
C LYS A 91 -7.84 -10.61 -14.03
N GLU A 92 -8.52 -10.45 -15.16
CA GLU A 92 -8.49 -11.38 -16.30
C GLU A 92 -7.26 -11.18 -17.21
N ALA A 93 -6.62 -10.00 -17.15
CA ALA A 93 -5.45 -9.68 -17.95
C ALA A 93 -4.24 -10.55 -17.54
N LYS A 94 -3.83 -11.43 -18.45
CA LYS A 94 -2.63 -12.27 -18.31
C LYS A 94 -1.36 -11.54 -18.73
N ASP A 95 -1.47 -10.70 -19.75
CA ASP A 95 -0.38 -9.90 -20.26
C ASP A 95 -0.17 -8.64 -19.40
N THR A 96 1.10 -8.34 -19.08
CA THR A 96 1.45 -7.21 -18.21
C THR A 96 1.09 -5.87 -18.84
N GLU A 97 1.34 -5.68 -20.13
CA GLU A 97 1.03 -4.40 -20.81
C GLU A 97 -0.48 -4.17 -20.86
N VAL A 98 -1.26 -5.20 -21.18
CA VAL A 98 -2.73 -5.13 -21.12
C VAL A 98 -3.19 -4.81 -19.70
N LYS A 99 -2.64 -5.49 -18.68
CA LYS A 99 -2.98 -5.24 -17.27
C LYS A 99 -2.72 -3.78 -16.89
N LEU A 100 -1.56 -3.22 -17.23
CA LEU A 100 -1.22 -1.82 -16.95
C LEU A 100 -2.18 -0.84 -17.64
N ASN A 101 -2.52 -1.11 -18.91
CA ASN A 101 -3.48 -0.30 -19.66
C ASN A 101 -4.88 -0.33 -19.05
N GLU A 102 -5.35 -1.48 -18.55
CA GLU A 102 -6.63 -1.58 -17.85
C GLU A 102 -6.63 -0.82 -16.51
N VAL A 103 -5.52 -0.88 -15.76
CA VAL A 103 -5.35 -0.10 -14.52
C VAL A 103 -5.40 1.40 -14.83
N GLU A 104 -4.64 1.87 -15.83
CA GLU A 104 -4.64 3.29 -16.21
C GLU A 104 -6.04 3.74 -16.62
N ARG A 105 -6.74 2.94 -17.42
CA ARG A 105 -8.11 3.24 -17.85
C ARG A 105 -9.07 3.31 -16.66
N LEU A 106 -8.96 2.39 -15.70
CA LEU A 106 -9.77 2.42 -14.49
C LEU A 106 -9.53 3.70 -13.68
N LEU A 107 -8.27 4.08 -13.47
CA LEU A 107 -7.92 5.30 -12.73
C LEU A 107 -8.40 6.56 -13.46
N LYS A 108 -8.23 6.61 -14.79
CA LYS A 108 -8.75 7.70 -15.63
C LYS A 108 -10.27 7.79 -15.56
N ASN A 109 -10.97 6.66 -15.58
CA ASN A 109 -12.42 6.64 -15.39
C ASN A 109 -12.79 7.18 -14.02
N ALA A 110 -12.04 6.84 -12.97
CA ALA A 110 -12.32 7.28 -11.61
C ALA A 110 -12.21 8.79 -11.44
N ILE A 111 -11.16 9.42 -11.99
CA ILE A 111 -10.95 10.87 -11.92
C ILE A 111 -11.89 11.65 -12.86
N ASN A 112 -12.37 11.03 -13.94
CA ASN A 112 -13.31 11.64 -14.89
C ASN A 112 -14.80 11.38 -14.58
N MET A 113 -15.10 10.67 -13.49
CA MET A 113 -16.48 10.55 -12.99
C MET A 113 -17.09 11.94 -12.68
N PRO A 114 -18.43 12.05 -12.60
CA PRO A 114 -19.08 13.25 -12.09
C PRO A 114 -18.41 13.76 -10.82
N TRP A 115 -18.22 15.08 -10.74
CA TRP A 115 -17.49 15.77 -9.67
C TRP A 115 -17.86 15.33 -8.24
N LYS A 116 -19.12 14.97 -8.00
CA LYS A 116 -19.58 14.42 -6.71
C LYS A 116 -18.82 13.16 -6.27
N PHE A 117 -18.36 12.35 -7.22
CA PHE A 117 -17.56 11.15 -6.98
C PHE A 117 -16.06 11.44 -7.13
N SER A 118 -15.63 12.04 -8.24
CA SER A 118 -14.20 12.23 -8.54
C SER A 118 -13.49 13.19 -7.59
N ARG A 119 -14.23 14.09 -6.94
CA ARG A 119 -13.72 14.99 -5.89
C ARG A 119 -14.16 14.59 -4.48
N SER A 120 -14.71 13.38 -4.34
CA SER A 120 -15.04 12.83 -3.02
C SER A 120 -13.77 12.52 -2.23
N GLU A 121 -13.86 12.61 -0.90
CA GLU A 121 -12.76 12.25 0.00
C GLU A 121 -12.21 10.85 -0.29
N VAL A 122 -13.06 9.89 -0.61
CA VAL A 122 -12.67 8.51 -0.94
C VAL A 122 -11.73 8.45 -2.14
N ILE A 123 -12.04 9.19 -3.21
CA ILE A 123 -11.19 9.25 -4.41
C ILE A 123 -9.91 10.04 -4.12
N LEU A 124 -10.01 11.20 -3.48
CA LEU A 124 -8.85 12.06 -3.23
C LEU A 124 -7.83 11.38 -2.32
N THR A 125 -8.27 10.78 -1.21
CA THR A 125 -7.39 10.05 -0.28
C THR A 125 -6.73 8.82 -0.90
N PHE A 126 -7.36 8.18 -1.90
CA PHE A 126 -6.73 7.10 -2.65
C PHE A 126 -5.49 7.59 -3.43
N PHE A 127 -5.52 8.82 -3.93
CA PHE A 127 -4.43 9.43 -4.71
C PHE A 127 -3.41 10.20 -3.85
N GLU A 128 -3.61 10.31 -2.54
CA GLU A 128 -2.64 10.91 -1.63
C GLU A 128 -1.45 9.98 -1.35
N ARG A 129 -0.33 10.52 -0.87
CA ARG A 129 0.84 9.69 -0.53
C ARG A 129 0.52 8.80 0.67
N SER A 130 0.65 7.50 0.49
CA SER A 130 0.63 6.52 1.58
C SER A 130 2.00 6.43 2.28
N PRO A 131 2.09 5.82 3.47
CA PRO A 131 3.38 5.52 4.10
C PRO A 131 4.30 4.67 3.21
N LEU A 132 3.73 3.71 2.47
CA LEU A 132 4.48 2.88 1.52
C LEU A 132 5.14 3.73 0.42
N ASP A 133 4.44 4.75 -0.07
CA ASP A 133 4.97 5.66 -1.10
C ASP A 133 6.17 6.46 -0.60
N GLN A 134 6.16 6.84 0.68
CA GLN A 134 7.28 7.56 1.30
C GLN A 134 8.50 6.64 1.46
N VAL A 135 8.26 5.40 1.89
CA VAL A 135 9.28 4.36 2.05
C VAL A 135 9.93 4.01 0.71
N LEU A 136 9.13 3.75 -0.32
CA LEU A 136 9.64 3.41 -1.67
C LEU A 136 10.31 4.60 -2.37
N ARG A 137 9.87 5.83 -2.10
CA ARG A 137 10.54 7.05 -2.60
C ARG A 137 11.91 7.27 -1.96
N ASN A 138 12.05 6.95 -0.67
CA ASN A 138 13.27 7.12 0.09
C ASN A 138 14.26 5.95 -0.07
N ASP A 139 13.82 4.87 -0.71
CA ASP A 139 14.63 3.70 -1.00
C ASP A 139 15.75 4.03 -2.01
N LYS A 140 16.83 4.63 -1.49
CA LYS A 140 18.09 4.90 -2.21
C LYS A 140 18.82 3.61 -2.63
N VAL A 141 18.33 2.41 -2.28
CA VAL A 141 18.94 1.13 -2.69
C VAL A 141 18.99 1.01 -4.23
N HIS A 142 18.14 1.72 -4.96
CA HIS A 142 18.17 1.76 -6.43
C HIS A 142 19.30 2.65 -7.02
N LYS A 143 20.19 3.27 -6.22
CA LYS A 143 21.43 3.86 -6.74
C LYS A 143 22.63 2.92 -6.70
N ILE A 144 22.54 1.76 -6.05
CA ILE A 144 23.63 0.79 -6.02
C ILE A 144 23.09 -0.56 -6.54
N GLN A 145 23.17 -0.68 -7.86
CA GLN A 145 23.27 -1.94 -8.62
C GLN A 145 22.00 -2.78 -8.80
N PRO A 146 21.63 -3.11 -10.06
CA PRO A 146 20.66 -4.17 -10.35
C PRO A 146 21.38 -5.51 -10.11
N CYS A 147 21.43 -5.95 -8.86
CA CYS A 147 21.82 -7.32 -8.55
C CYS A 147 20.63 -8.22 -8.85
N PHE A 148 20.72 -8.89 -9.99
CA PHE A 148 19.87 -10.01 -10.40
C PHE A 148 19.56 -10.95 -9.21
N GLY A 149 18.28 -11.21 -8.94
CA GLY A 149 17.88 -12.56 -8.50
C GLY A 149 16.93 -12.74 -7.30
N SER A 150 16.50 -11.74 -6.53
CA SER A 150 15.56 -11.99 -5.43
C SER A 150 14.50 -10.89 -5.23
N PRO A 151 13.22 -11.26 -4.97
CA PRO A 151 12.18 -10.29 -4.64
C PRO A 151 12.51 -9.56 -3.33
N ILE A 152 12.25 -8.25 -3.28
CA ILE A 152 12.58 -7.40 -2.13
C ILE A 152 11.42 -7.46 -1.12
N LYS A 153 11.73 -7.66 0.17
CA LYS A 153 10.71 -7.65 1.23
C LYS A 153 10.33 -6.23 1.63
N ILE A 154 9.04 -5.91 1.70
CA ILE A 154 8.57 -4.60 2.20
C ILE A 154 9.13 -4.33 3.60
N SER A 155 9.23 -5.37 4.42
CA SER A 155 9.78 -5.26 5.77
C SER A 155 11.24 -4.78 5.80
N GLU A 156 12.06 -5.20 4.83
CA GLU A 156 13.45 -4.73 4.70
C GLU A 156 13.50 -3.26 4.27
N ILE A 157 12.63 -2.86 3.33
CA ILE A 157 12.55 -1.47 2.90
C ILE A 157 12.08 -0.57 4.06
N MET A 158 11.06 -1.00 4.81
CA MET A 158 10.58 -0.27 5.99
C MET A 158 11.66 -0.16 7.07
N ARG A 159 12.38 -1.25 7.38
CA ARG A 159 13.48 -1.26 8.35
C ARG A 159 14.62 -0.34 7.93
N SER A 160 15.01 -0.35 6.65
CA SER A 160 16.08 0.52 6.12
C SER A 160 15.72 2.01 6.18
N ASN A 161 14.43 2.34 6.11
CA ASN A 161 13.91 3.70 6.26
C ASN A 161 13.60 4.08 7.72
N GLY A 162 13.99 3.27 8.70
CA GLY A 162 13.84 3.57 10.12
C GLY A 162 12.45 3.34 10.69
N PHE A 163 11.56 2.63 9.98
CA PHE A 163 10.27 2.21 10.54
C PHE A 163 10.47 0.98 11.43
N CYS A 164 10.05 1.08 12.70
CA CYS A 164 10.02 -0.03 13.63
C CYS A 164 8.88 -0.99 13.25
N LEU A 165 9.22 -2.13 12.66
CA LEU A 165 8.29 -3.24 12.51
C LEU A 165 8.28 -4.00 13.83
N ALA A 166 7.19 -3.88 14.59
CA ALA A 166 6.98 -4.75 15.74
C ALA A 166 6.68 -6.15 15.19
N ASN A 167 7.69 -7.02 15.13
CA ASN A 167 7.45 -8.42 14.78
C ASN A 167 6.53 -9.02 15.84
N THR A 168 5.32 -9.41 15.46
CA THR A 168 4.48 -10.32 16.26
C THR A 168 4.95 -11.75 16.00
N GLU A 169 6.18 -12.07 16.39
CA GLU A 169 6.58 -13.48 16.47
C GLU A 169 5.88 -14.03 17.70
N THR A 170 4.90 -14.90 17.52
CA THR A 170 4.36 -15.73 18.60
C THR A 170 5.51 -16.53 19.18
N ILE A 171 5.99 -16.13 20.35
CA ILE A 171 6.94 -16.92 21.13
C ILE A 171 6.21 -18.21 21.48
N VAL A 172 6.51 -19.30 20.78
CA VAL A 172 6.10 -20.64 21.18
C VAL A 172 6.97 -20.99 22.38
N PHE A 173 6.46 -20.80 23.58
CA PHE A 173 7.04 -21.39 24.77
C PHE A 173 6.76 -22.89 24.71
N ASP A 174 7.79 -23.69 24.42
CA ASP A 174 7.74 -25.12 24.64
C ASP A 174 8.10 -25.38 26.12
N GLU A 175 7.10 -25.37 26.99
CA GLU A 175 7.21 -25.88 28.35
C GLU A 175 6.86 -27.37 28.36
N ASN A 176 7.83 -28.26 28.14
CA ASN A 176 7.77 -29.67 28.56
C ASN A 176 9.18 -30.28 28.77
N LEU A 177 9.74 -30.08 29.98
CA LEU A 177 10.45 -31.01 30.93
C LEU A 177 11.33 -32.22 30.44
N PRO A 178 12.22 -32.87 31.28
CA PRO A 178 12.66 -32.66 32.69
C PRO A 178 14.20 -32.82 32.99
N GLN A 179 14.56 -32.66 34.28
CA GLN A 179 15.74 -33.12 35.09
C GLN A 179 16.73 -34.15 34.49
N ASP A 180 18.03 -34.19 34.82
CA ASP A 180 18.63 -34.30 36.17
C ASP A 180 20.14 -33.95 36.23
N GLU A 181 20.58 -33.65 37.46
CA GLU A 181 21.90 -33.63 38.16
C GLU A 181 23.21 -33.80 37.34
N ASP A 182 24.27 -33.01 37.60
CA ASP A 182 25.21 -33.29 38.70
C ASP A 182 25.93 -32.01 39.18
N THR A 183 25.86 -31.76 40.49
CA THR A 183 26.86 -30.98 41.25
C THR A 183 27.60 -31.97 42.14
N PRO A 184 28.94 -31.88 42.28
CA PRO A 184 29.43 -31.56 43.63
C PRO A 184 30.74 -30.75 43.71
N PHE A 185 30.75 -29.86 44.70
CA PHE A 185 31.84 -29.51 45.63
C PHE A 185 33.14 -28.80 45.18
N SER A 186 33.19 -27.51 45.57
CA SER A 186 34.15 -26.90 46.52
C SER A 186 35.67 -27.02 46.29
N THR A 187 36.36 -25.90 46.06
CA THR A 187 37.51 -25.50 46.91
C THR A 187 37.88 -24.01 46.78
N ASP A 188 38.48 -23.55 47.87
CA ASP A 188 38.78 -22.22 48.41
C ASP A 188 39.89 -21.40 47.68
N SER A 189 39.94 -20.11 48.05
CA SER A 189 41.12 -19.24 48.25
C SER A 189 41.64 -18.27 47.15
N SER A 190 41.39 -16.96 47.41
CA SER A 190 42.32 -15.79 47.60
C SER A 190 43.53 -15.60 46.63
N GLN A 191 44.10 -14.43 46.30
CA GLN A 191 44.12 -13.04 46.80
C GLN A 191 44.94 -12.15 45.82
N HIS A 192 44.70 -10.82 45.81
CA HIS A 192 45.61 -9.64 45.59
C HIS A 192 44.78 -8.52 44.91
N SER A 193 44.64 -7.30 45.42
CA SER A 193 45.41 -6.48 46.38
C SER A 193 44.50 -5.55 47.18
#